data_AF-A0A937M301-F1
#
_entry.id   AF-A0A937M301-F1
#
_cell.length_a   1.000
_cell.length_b   1.000
_cell.length_c   1.000
_cell.angle_alpha   90.00
_cell.angle_beta   90.00
_cell.angle_gamma   90.00
#
_symmetry.space_group_name_H-M   'P 1'
#
loop_
_entity.id
_entity.type
_entity.pdbx_description
1 polymer ?
#
loop_
_entity_poly.entity_id
_entity_poly.type
_entity_poly.pdbx_seq_one_letter_code
_entity_poly.pdbx_strand_id
1 'polypeptide(L)' 'MANSKDQIDFESSLKKLEDIVSKLENTDINLEDSVQSFEEGIKLVKDCQKQLSDAELKVKKLLENGNVADLEDK' A
#
# COMPACT_ATOMS: atom_id res chain seq x y z
N MET A 1 14.65 -17.94 -2.75
CA MET A 1 13.76 -17.88 -1.57
C MET A 1 14.42 -16.96 -0.56
N ALA A 2 14.04 -15.68 -0.55
CA ALA A 2 14.57 -14.70 0.40
C ALA A 2 13.41 -14.20 1.26
N ASN A 3 13.70 -14.22 2.55
CA ASN A 3 12.83 -14.07 3.71
C ASN A 3 12.51 -12.59 3.97
N SER A 4 11.22 -12.24 4.01
CA SER A 4 10.74 -10.98 4.60
C SER A 4 9.48 -11.26 5.43
N LYS A 5 9.67 -11.88 6.60
CA LYS A 5 8.71 -11.79 7.70
C LYS A 5 8.79 -10.36 8.27
N ASP A 6 7.63 -9.74 8.50
CA ASP A 6 7.44 -8.51 9.30
C ASP A 6 7.73 -7.14 8.66
N GLN A 7 7.65 -7.01 7.33
CA GLN A 7 7.17 -5.75 6.74
C GLN A 7 5.80 -6.03 6.14
N ILE A 8 4.81 -5.23 6.51
CA ILE A 8 3.52 -5.26 5.81
C ILE A 8 3.82 -4.82 4.39
N ASP A 9 3.97 -5.80 3.49
CA ASP A 9 4.27 -5.58 2.10
C ASP A 9 3.10 -4.82 1.44
N PHE A 10 3.41 -3.91 0.51
CA PHE A 10 2.41 -3.09 -0.17
C PHE A 10 1.28 -3.95 -0.76
N GLU A 11 1.62 -5.07 -1.39
CA GLU A 11 0.64 -5.99 -1.97
C GLU A 11 -0.28 -6.60 -0.90
N SER A 12 0.27 -6.87 0.29
CA SER A 12 -0.51 -7.39 1.42
C SER A 12 -1.45 -6.34 2.01
N SER A 13 -1.00 -5.09 2.13
CA SER A 13 -1.87 -3.97 2.54
C SER A 13 -2.99 -3.74 1.55
N LEU A 14 -2.68 -3.81 0.25
CA LEU A 14 -3.66 -3.63 -0.82
C LEU A 14 -4.72 -4.73 -0.77
N LYS A 15 -4.29 -5.99 -0.64
CA LYS A 15 -5.22 -7.13 -0.52
C LYS A 15 -6.15 -7.01 0.69
N LYS A 16 -5.62 -6.58 1.85
CA LYS A 16 -6.46 -6.33 3.03
C LYS A 16 -7.47 -5.20 2.80
N LEU A 17 -7.09 -4.17 2.05
CA LEU A 17 -8.01 -3.08 1.71
C LEU A 17 -9.14 -3.59 0.80
N GLU A 18 -8.85 -4.45 -0.18
CA GLU A 18 -9.86 -5.11 -1.02
C GLU A 18 -10.81 -5.97 -0.20
N ASP A 19 -10.30 -6.73 0.78
CA ASP A 19 -11.10 -7.53 1.70
C ASP A 19 -12.03 -6.64 2.56
N ILE A 20 -11.53 -5.50 3.03
CA ILE A 20 -12.32 -4.52 3.80
C ILE A 20 -13.42 -3.89 2.95
N VAL A 21 -13.12 -3.50 1.71
CA VAL A 21 -14.13 -2.98 0.78
C VAL A 21 -15.21 -4.04 0.55
N SER A 22 -14.80 -5.28 0.27
CA SER A 22 -15.72 -6.41 0.12
C SER A 22 -16.59 -6.62 1.35
N LYS A 23 -16.03 -6.46 2.56
CA LYS A 23 -16.79 -6.53 3.83
C LYS A 23 -17.82 -5.41 3.95
N LEU A 24 -17.43 -4.17 3.64
CA LEU A 24 -18.29 -2.99 3.70
C LEU A 24 -19.41 -3.01 2.66
N GLU A 25 -19.23 -3.72 1.55
CA GLU A 25 -20.27 -3.93 0.52
C GLU A 25 -21.30 -5.00 0.91
N ASN A 26 -21.02 -5.85 1.90
CA ASN A 26 -21.98 -6.84 2.38
C ASN A 26 -23.13 -6.16 3.13
N THR A 27 -24.36 -6.48 2.76
CA THR A 27 -25.56 -5.85 3.34
C THR A 27 -25.88 -6.33 4.76
N ASP A 28 -25.28 -7.44 5.19
CA ASP A 28 -25.45 -8.04 6.52
C ASP A 28 -24.45 -7.53 7.58
N ILE A 29 -23.54 -6.63 7.20
CA ILE A 29 -22.58 -6.05 8.15
C ILE A 29 -23.32 -5.17 9.16
N ASN A 30 -23.04 -5.36 10.45
CA ASN A 30 -23.61 -4.50 11.48
C ASN A 30 -22.84 -3.16 11.57
N LEU A 31 -23.42 -2.20 12.27
CA LEU A 31 -22.86 -0.85 12.37
C LEU A 31 -21.48 -0.83 13.04
N GLU A 32 -21.27 -1.63 14.08
CA GLU A 32 -20.01 -1.66 14.83
C GLU A 32 -18.88 -2.22 13.95
N ASP A 33 -19.12 -3.34 13.28
CA ASP A 33 -18.18 -3.96 12.34
C ASP A 33 -17.90 -3.06 11.13
N SER A 34 -18.90 -2.30 10.67
CA SER A 34 -18.72 -1.32 9.59
C SER A 34 -17.77 -0.20 9.98
N VAL A 35 -17.93 0.34 11.20
CA VAL A 35 -17.08 1.39 11.72
C VAL A 35 -15.65 0.87 11.92
N GLN A 36 -15.49 -0.32 12.48
CA GLN A 36 -14.17 -0.94 12.65
C GLN A 36 -13.47 -1.21 11.31
N SER A 37 -14.19 -1.76 10.34
CA SER A 37 -13.66 -2.03 8.99
C SER A 37 -13.25 -0.73 8.30
N PHE A 38 -14.02 0.34 8.46
CA PHE A 38 -13.68 1.65 7.93
C PHE A 38 -12.42 2.25 8.59
N GLU A 39 -12.30 2.19 9.91
CA GLU A 39 -11.10 2.65 10.62
C GLU A 39 -9.83 1.88 10.20
N GLU A 40 -9.95 0.57 10.02
CA GLU A 40 -8.86 -0.27 9.53
C GLU A 40 -8.49 0.09 8.09
N GLY A 41 -9.48 0.30 7.22
CA GLY A 41 -9.27 0.73 5.84
C GLY A 41 -8.51 2.06 5.74
N ILE A 42 -8.88 3.05 6.57
CA ILE A 42 -8.18 4.34 6.62
C ILE A 42 -6.71 4.20 7.06
N LYS A 43 -6.42 3.32 8.02
CA LYS A 43 -5.05 3.05 8.45
C LYS A 43 -4.23 2.42 7.32
N LEU A 44 -4.78 1.41 6.65
CA LEU A 44 -4.11 0.74 5.52
C LEU A 44 -3.84 1.70 4.36
N VAL A 45 -4.79 2.57 4.02
CA VAL A 45 -4.60 3.59 2.97
C VAL A 45 -3.42 4.51 3.30
N LYS A 46 -3.33 4.98 4.56
CA LYS A 46 -2.21 5.82 4.99
C LYS A 46 -0.87 5.09 4.89
N ASP A 47 -0.83 3.82 5.27
CA ASP A 47 0.37 3.01 5.19
C ASP A 47 0.80 2.78 3.73
N CYS A 48 -0.14 2.48 2.83
CA CYS A 48 0.11 2.36 1.40
C CYS A 48 0.68 3.67 0.81
N GLN A 49 0.07 4.81 1.13
CA GLN A 49 0.54 6.12 0.68
C GLN A 49 1.96 6.43 1.14
N LYS A 50 2.29 6.06 2.39
CA LYS A 50 3.64 6.22 2.93
C LYS A 50 4.65 5.36 2.16
N GLN A 51 4.32 4.09 1.93
CA GLN A 51 5.18 3.18 1.16
C GLN A 51 5.43 3.68 -0.27
N LEU A 52 4.39 4.19 -0.94
CA LEU A 52 4.50 4.80 -2.27
C LEU A 52 5.39 6.05 -2.24
N SER A 53 5.22 6.92 -1.24
CA SER A 53 6.04 8.13 -1.09
C SER A 53 7.51 7.81 -0.85
N ASP A 54 7.80 6.80 -0.02
CA ASP A 54 9.17 6.34 0.25
C ASP A 54 9.80 5.73 -1.01
N ALA A 55 9.03 4.97 -1.79
CA ALA A 55 9.47 4.42 -3.07
C ALA A 55 9.75 5.51 -4.10
N GLU A 56 8.86 6.49 -4.25
CA GLU A 56 9.04 7.63 -5.15
C GLU A 56 10.28 8.44 -4.78
N LEU A 57 10.48 8.72 -3.49
CA LEU A 57 11.68 9.43 -3.00
C LEU A 57 12.95 8.65 -3.33
N LYS A 58 12.92 7.32 -3.21
CA LYS A 58 14.05 6.46 -3.57
C LYS A 58 14.34 6.50 -5.07
N VAL A 59 13.31 6.42 -5.91
CA VAL A 59 13.43 6.56 -7.37
C VAL A 59 14.01 7.92 -7.73
N LYS A 60 13.47 9.00 -7.16
CA LYS A 60 13.94 10.36 -7.38
C LYS A 60 15.41 10.53 -7.00
N LYS A 61 15.85 10.01 -5.85
CA LYS A 61 17.26 10.02 -5.45
C LYS A 61 18.16 9.26 -6.42
N LEU A 62 17.70 8.15 -6.97
CA LEU A 62 18.46 7.39 -7.97
C LEU A 62 18.61 8.17 -9.29
N LEU A 63 17.55 8.86 -9.72
CA LEU A 63 17.55 9.75 -10.88
C LEU A 63 18.48 10.96 -10.67
N GLU A 64 18.39 11.64 -9.52
CA GLU A 64 19.21 12.81 -9.19
C GLU A 64 20.70 12.48 -9.01
N ASN A 65 21.02 11.26 -8.54
CA ASN A 65 22.40 10.79 -8.41
C ASN A 65 23.03 10.32 -9.73
N GLY A 66 22.38 10.57 -10.88
CA GLY A 66 22.94 10.33 -12.22
C GLY A 66 23.08 8.86 -12.62
N ASN A 67 22.50 7.92 -11.87
CA ASN A 67 22.64 6.49 -12.13
C ASN A 67 21.57 5.94 -13.11
N VAL A 68 20.87 6.83 -13.80
CA VAL A 68 19.75 6.53 -14.72
C VAL A 68 19.97 7.18 -16.10
N ALA A 69 21.20 7.55 -16.43
CA ALA A 69 21.56 8.06 -17.77
C ALA A 69 21.39 7.03 -18.92
N ASP A 70 20.82 5.85 -18.66
CA ASP A 70 20.71 4.72 -19.59
C ASP A 70 19.26 4.25 -19.85
N LEU A 71 18.23 4.98 -19.37
CA LEU A 71 16.82 4.61 -19.62
C LEU A 71 16.09 5.50 -20.64
N GLU A 72 16.73 6.56 -21.14
CA GLU A 72 16.25 7.37 -22.26
C GLU A 72 17.10 7.11 -23.51
N ASP A 73 17.11 5.87 -24.01
CA ASP A 73 17.50 5.59 -25.38
C ASP A 73 16.79 4.31 -25.88
N LYS A 74 15.48 4.45 -26.15
CA LYS A 74 14.82 3.97 -27.38
C LYS A 74 13.34 4.32 -27.45
#